data_AF-A0AAW0U3B6-F1
#
_entry.id   AF-A0AAW0U3B6-F1
#
_cell.length_a   1.000
_cell.length_b   1.000
_cell.length_c   1.000
_cell.angle_alpha   90.00
_cell.angle_beta   90.00
_cell.angle_gamma   90.00
#
_symmetry.space_group_name_H-M   'P 1'
#
loop_
_entity.id
_entity.type
_entity.pdbx_description
1 polymer ?
#
loop_
_entity_poly.entity_id
_entity_poly.type
_entity_poly.pdbx_seq_one_letter_code
_entity_poly.pdbx_strand_id
1 'polypeptide(L)'
;MSKKAIHNANIHLCVVCEAPSNVIAVHSQSLSVPDCPQGWSSMWIGYSFVMGYEEQDQDSQHTWETHPLPLLYGLWCLSSCVVVLRCTVAVLFGQHRTLAVD
;
A
#
# COMPACT_ATOMS: atom_id res chain seq x y z
N MET A 1 24.44 -3.00 18.18
CA MET A 1 23.01 -3.35 18.28
C MET A 1 22.89 -4.87 18.21
N SER A 2 22.45 -5.52 19.29
CA SER A 2 22.29 -6.97 19.31
C SER A 2 20.99 -7.33 18.58
N LYS A 3 21.08 -8.03 17.44
CA LYS A 3 19.90 -8.57 16.76
C LYS A 3 19.33 -9.68 17.63
N LYS A 4 18.17 -9.45 18.25
CA LYS A 4 17.44 -10.50 18.96
C LYS A 4 16.94 -11.50 17.91
N ALA A 5 17.45 -12.72 17.95
CA ALA A 5 17.04 -13.76 17.01
C ALA A 5 15.62 -14.20 17.33
N ILE A 6 14.67 -13.89 16.45
CA ILE A 6 13.31 -14.45 16.52
C ILE A 6 13.38 -15.81 15.84
N HIS A 7 13.52 -16.88 16.63
CA HIS A 7 13.51 -18.24 16.13
C HIS A 7 12.07 -18.59 15.74
N ASN A 8 11.83 -18.75 14.44
CA ASN A 8 10.54 -19.02 13.79
C ASN A 8 9.64 -17.79 13.55
N ALA A 9 10.14 -16.81 12.78
CA ALA A 9 9.34 -15.67 12.33
C ALA A 9 9.24 -15.59 10.81
N ASN A 10 8.00 -15.47 10.32
CA ASN A 10 7.71 -15.08 8.93
C ASN A 10 7.84 -13.56 8.82
N ILE A 11 9.07 -13.09 8.65
CA ILE A 11 9.37 -11.66 8.52
C ILE A 11 9.47 -11.31 7.04
N HIS A 12 8.56 -10.47 6.58
CA HIS A 12 8.67 -9.86 5.25
C HIS A 12 9.76 -8.79 5.30
N LEU A 13 10.76 -8.92 4.43
CA LEU A 13 11.82 -7.92 4.28
C LEU A 13 11.39 -6.89 3.23
N CYS A 14 11.68 -5.62 3.49
CA CYS A 14 11.47 -4.52 2.55
C CYS A 14 12.82 -3.90 2.16
N VAL A 15 12.89 -3.32 0.96
CA VAL A 15 14.05 -2.56 0.47
C VAL A 15 13.63 -1.11 0.27
N VAL A 16 14.52 -0.18 0.66
CA VAL A 16 14.36 1.25 0.39
C VAL A 16 15.19 1.59 -0.85
N CYS A 17 14.56 2.21 -1.85
CA CYS A 17 15.20 2.62 -3.09
C CYS A 17 14.94 4.11 -3.36
N GLU A 18 15.92 4.78 -3.96
CA GLU A 18 15.72 6.10 -4.57
C GLU A 18 15.16 5.92 -5.99
N ALA A 19 14.05 6.60 -6.29
CA ALA A 19 13.46 6.61 -7.62
C ALA A 19 13.90 7.89 -8.37
N PRO A 20 14.12 7.83 -9.70
CA PRO A 20 14.55 9.00 -10.48
C PRO A 20 13.50 10.13 -10.52
N SER A 21 12.24 9.82 -10.20
CA SER A 21 11.13 10.76 -10.15
C SER A 21 10.02 10.26 -9.22
N ASN A 22 8.90 10.99 -9.19
CA ASN A 22 7.69 10.58 -8.47
C ASN A 22 7.21 9.18 -8.89
N VAL A 23 6.67 8.45 -7.91
CA VAL A 23 6.06 7.13 -8.04
C VAL A 23 4.59 7.21 -7.61
N ILE A 24 3.70 6.59 -8.37
CA ILE A 24 2.26 6.51 -8.07
C ILE A 24 1.76 5.08 -8.18
N ALA A 25 0.65 4.78 -7.51
CA ALA A 25 -0.15 3.59 -7.73
C ALA A 25 -1.46 3.97 -8.44
N VAL A 26 -1.81 3.23 -9.49
CA VAL A 26 -3.06 3.37 -10.23
C VAL A 26 -3.92 2.13 -10.01
N HIS A 27 -5.20 2.34 -9.72
CA HIS A 27 -6.15 1.32 -9.28
C HIS A 27 -7.27 1.14 -10.31
N SER A 28 -7.52 -0.08 -10.78
CA SER A 28 -8.50 -0.32 -11.87
C SER A 28 -9.94 -0.49 -11.41
N GLN A 29 -10.15 -0.82 -10.13
CA GLN A 29 -11.46 -1.24 -9.60
C GLN A 29 -12.05 -2.46 -10.36
N SER A 30 -11.18 -3.26 -11.00
CA SER A 30 -11.55 -4.44 -11.77
C SER A 30 -10.42 -5.49 -11.76
N LEU A 31 -10.64 -6.64 -12.41
CA LEU A 31 -9.63 -7.69 -12.61
C LEU A 31 -8.59 -7.36 -13.69
N SER A 32 -8.80 -6.30 -14.48
CA SER A 32 -7.85 -5.86 -15.50
C SER A 32 -6.80 -4.94 -14.89
N VAL A 33 -5.55 -5.09 -15.32
CA VAL A 33 -4.46 -4.18 -14.94
C VAL A 33 -4.73 -2.81 -15.57
N PRO A 34 -4.69 -1.70 -14.81
CA PRO A 34 -4.88 -0.36 -15.38
C PRO A 34 -3.63 0.07 -16.13
N ASP A 35 -3.84 0.78 -17.25
CA ASP A 35 -2.75 1.44 -17.98
C ASP A 35 -2.14 2.59 -17.15
N CYS A 36 -0.86 2.86 -17.40
CA CYS A 36 -0.19 4.02 -16.81
C CYS A 36 -0.64 5.31 -17.53
N PRO A 37 -0.76 6.45 -16.83
CA PRO A 37 -1.05 7.72 -17.47
C PRO A 37 0.03 8.08 -18.49
N GLN A 38 -0.30 8.94 -19.45
CA GLN A 38 0.67 9.40 -20.45
C GLN A 38 1.90 10.01 -19.77
N GLY A 39 3.10 9.60 -20.20
CA GLY A 39 4.36 10.04 -19.61
C GLY A 39 4.76 9.28 -18.35
N TRP A 40 4.11 8.17 -17.99
CA TRP A 40 4.52 7.28 -16.91
C TRP A 40 4.94 5.92 -17.45
N SER A 41 5.91 5.29 -16.78
CA SER A 41 6.39 3.94 -17.07
C SER A 41 5.99 2.98 -15.96
N SER A 42 5.47 1.81 -16.33
CA SER A 42 5.13 0.75 -15.38
C SER A 42 6.39 0.22 -14.69
N MET A 43 6.32 0.02 -13.39
CA MET A 43 7.35 -0.63 -12.58
C MET A 43 6.95 -2.07 -12.22
N TRP A 44 5.79 -2.23 -11.57
CA TRP A 44 5.22 -3.55 -11.24
C TRP A 44 3.69 -3.51 -11.14
N ILE A 45 3.08 -4.68 -11.22
CA ILE A 45 1.63 -4.87 -11.06
C ILE A 45 1.32 -5.57 -9.74
N GLY A 46 0.13 -5.35 -9.19
CA GLY A 46 -0.27 -5.93 -7.92
C GLY A 46 -1.78 -5.97 -7.72
N TYR A 47 -2.18 -6.16 -6.47
CA TYR A 47 -3.54 -6.06 -5.98
C TYR A 47 -3.66 -4.83 -5.10
N SER A 48 -4.82 -4.18 -5.12
CA SER A 48 -5.07 -3.02 -4.27
C SER A 48 -5.42 -3.48 -2.86
N PHE A 49 -4.72 -2.95 -1.86
CA PHE A 49 -4.99 -3.19 -0.45
C PHE A 49 -5.53 -1.91 0.19
N VAL A 50 -6.76 -1.95 0.72
CA VAL A 50 -7.45 -0.75 1.25
C VAL A 50 -7.37 -0.69 2.77
N MET A 51 -7.54 -1.82 3.46
CA MET A 51 -7.43 -1.91 4.91
C MET A 51 -7.27 -3.36 5.36
N GLY A 52 -6.39 -3.58 6.34
CA GLY A 52 -6.35 -4.80 7.14
C GLY A 52 -6.85 -4.49 8.54
N TYR A 53 -7.43 -5.48 9.21
CA TYR A 53 -7.62 -5.39 10.65
C TYR A 53 -6.41 -6.04 11.32
N GLU A 54 -5.83 -5.36 12.29
CA GLU A 54 -4.84 -5.94 13.20
C GLU A 54 -5.55 -6.29 14.50
N GLU A 55 -5.16 -7.40 15.13
CA GLU A 55 -5.52 -7.69 16.52
C GLU A 55 -4.51 -6.94 17.41
N GLN A 56 -5.00 -6.01 18.23
CA GLN A 56 -4.15 -5.06 18.97
C GLN A 56 -3.28 -5.74 20.02
N ASP A 57 -1.97 -5.50 19.97
CA ASP A 57 -1.07 -5.64 21.11
C ASP A 57 -1.21 -4.41 22.03
N GLN A 58 -1.29 -4.64 23.33
CA GLN A 58 -1.85 -3.71 24.34
C GLN A 58 -0.96 -2.49 24.69
N ASP A 59 0.14 -2.28 23.97
CA ASP A 59 1.12 -1.21 24.25
C ASP A 59 1.10 -0.07 23.21
N SER A 60 0.28 -0.16 22.15
CA SER A 60 0.18 0.90 21.14
C SER A 60 -0.94 1.89 21.49
N GLN A 61 -0.63 2.89 22.33
CA GLN A 61 -1.57 3.92 22.76
C GLN A 61 -1.89 4.93 21.65
N HIS A 62 -2.80 4.57 20.72
CA HIS A 62 -3.58 5.50 19.90
C HIS A 62 -5.00 4.93 19.70
N THR A 63 -5.96 5.34 20.52
CA THR A 63 -7.37 4.96 20.34
C THR A 63 -8.21 6.17 20.00
N TRP A 64 -8.67 6.21 18.74
CA TRP A 64 -9.93 6.81 18.34
C TRP A 64 -11.03 6.31 19.30
N GLU A 65 -11.85 7.20 19.85
CA GLU A 65 -13.02 6.77 20.63
C GLU A 65 -14.12 6.33 19.65
N THR A 66 -14.30 5.03 19.41
CA THR A 66 -15.50 4.53 18.72
C THR A 66 -16.59 4.18 19.72
N HIS A 67 -17.64 4.99 19.72
CA HIS A 67 -18.95 4.63 20.23
C HIS A 67 -19.58 3.48 19.42
N PRO A 68 -20.52 2.72 20.03
CA PRO A 68 -20.92 1.41 19.54
C PRO A 68 -21.86 1.58 18.34
N LEU A 69 -21.52 0.95 17.21
CA LEU A 69 -22.40 0.16 16.33
C LEU A 69 -21.56 -0.42 15.17
N PRO A 70 -20.69 -1.41 15.44
CA PRO A 70 -19.73 -1.93 14.45
C PRO A 70 -20.38 -2.79 13.36
N LEU A 71 -21.60 -3.30 13.61
CA LEU A 71 -22.19 -4.31 12.74
C LEU A 71 -22.79 -3.73 11.45
N LEU A 72 -23.34 -2.51 11.48
CA LEU A 72 -23.90 -1.89 10.26
C LEU A 72 -22.81 -1.33 9.34
N TYR A 73 -21.73 -0.77 9.88
CA TYR A 73 -20.63 -0.23 9.06
C TYR A 73 -19.86 -1.35 8.34
N GLY A 74 -19.66 -2.49 9.00
CA GLY A 74 -19.03 -3.67 8.39
C GLY A 74 -19.85 -4.28 7.24
N LEU A 75 -21.17 -4.38 7.40
CA LEU A 75 -22.07 -4.92 6.37
C LEU A 75 -22.27 -3.95 5.18
N TRP A 76 -22.24 -2.64 5.40
CA TRP A 76 -22.19 -1.65 4.30
C TRP A 76 -20.89 -1.69 3.52
N CYS A 77 -19.78 -1.98 4.20
CA CYS A 77 -18.52 -2.24 3.51
C CYS A 77 -18.59 -3.59 2.77
N LEU A 78 -19.23 -4.64 3.29
CA LEU A 78 -19.33 -5.91 2.54
C LEU A 78 -20.27 -5.86 1.31
N SER A 79 -21.28 -4.98 1.30
CA SER A 79 -22.18 -4.81 0.15
C SER A 79 -21.61 -3.91 -0.96
N SER A 80 -20.60 -3.07 -0.65
CA SER A 80 -20.07 -2.04 -1.57
C SER A 80 -18.53 -1.88 -1.57
N CYS A 81 -17.77 -2.56 -0.72
CA CYS A 81 -16.30 -2.47 -0.65
C CYS A 81 -15.69 -3.38 -1.70
N VAL A 82 -15.62 -2.77 -2.87
CA VAL A 82 -14.69 -2.97 -3.97
C VAL A 82 -13.40 -3.68 -3.54
N VAL A 83 -13.32 -4.99 -3.81
CA VAL A 83 -12.05 -5.66 -4.03
C VAL A 83 -11.53 -5.10 -5.36
N VAL A 84 -10.71 -4.05 -5.30
CA VAL A 84 -10.14 -3.35 -6.47
C VAL A 84 -8.98 -4.22 -6.99
N LEU A 85 -9.31 -5.23 -7.79
CA LEU A 85 -8.47 -6.44 -7.92
C LEU A 85 -7.12 -6.24 -8.61
N ARG A 86 -6.87 -5.15 -9.34
CA ARG A 86 -5.54 -4.91 -9.92
C ARG A 86 -5.08 -3.48 -9.75
N CYS A 87 -3.78 -3.32 -9.60
CA CYS A 87 -3.10 -2.03 -9.62
C CYS A 87 -1.79 -2.13 -10.41
N THR A 88 -1.32 -0.98 -10.85
CA THR A 88 0.02 -0.79 -11.44
C THR A 88 0.72 0.30 -10.67
N VAL A 89 1.97 0.05 -10.24
CA VAL A 89 2.87 1.08 -9.74
C VAL A 89 3.68 1.61 -10.91
N ALA A 90 3.76 2.93 -11.02
CA ALA A 90 4.40 3.61 -12.14
C ALA A 90 5.31 4.74 -11.68
N VAL A 91 6.37 4.98 -12.45
CA VAL A 91 7.32 6.09 -12.27
C VAL A 91 7.17 7.07 -13.43
N LEU A 92 7.26 8.37 -13.15
CA LEU A 92 7.13 9.41 -14.18
C LEU A 92 8.31 9.35 -15.16
N PHE A 93 8.03 9.07 -16.43
CA PHE A 93 9.03 8.95 -17.50
C PHE A 93 9.56 10.34 -17.89
N GLY A 94 10.88 10.45 -18.05
CA GLY A 94 11.51 11.65 -18.63
C GLY A 94 11.84 12.79 -17.66
N GLN A 95 11.60 12.65 -16.35
CA GLN A 95 12.25 13.54 -15.36
C GLN A 95 13.58 12.94 -14.94
N HIS A 96 14.63 13.14 -15.75
CA HIS A 96 15.99 13.20 -15.20
C HIS A 96 16.05 14.46 -14.34
N ARG A 97 15.70 14.36 -13.06
CA ARG A 97 16.26 15.34 -12.12
C ARG A 97 17.74 15.01 -12.03
N THR A 98 18.58 15.90 -12.56
CA THR A 98 19.94 16.07 -12.08
C THR A 98 19.82 16.45 -10.60
N LEU A 99 19.66 15.46 -9.72
CA LEU A 99 19.89 15.65 -8.31
C LEU A 99 21.40 15.76 -8.16
N ALA A 100 21.88 16.99 -8.09
CA ALA A 100 23.10 17.26 -7.35
C ALA A 100 22.87 16.71 -5.94
N VAL A 101 23.48 15.57 -5.66
CA VAL A 101 23.71 15.12 -4.29
C VAL A 101 24.81 16.05 -3.77
N ASP A 102 24.42 17.12 -3.08
CA ASP A 102 25.33 17.83 -2.16
C ASP A 102 25.47 17.00 -0.87
#